data_AF-U5LUJ2-F1
#
_entry.id   AF-U5LUJ2-F1
#
_cell.length_a   1.000
_cell.length_b   1.000
_cell.length_c   1.000
_cell.angle_alpha   90.00
_cell.angle_beta   90.00
_cell.angle_gamma   90.00
#
_symmetry.space_group_name_H-M   'P 1'
#
loop_
_entity.id
_entity.type
_entity.pdbx_description
1 polymer ?
#
loop_
_entity_poly.entity_id
_entity_poly.type
_entity_poly.pdbx_seq_one_letter_code
_entity_poly.pdbx_strand_id
1 'polypeptide(L)'
;GWMVVVLTYFPKLTTLNLTLYLMMTAAMFLMLLNLSSTNINKMAASWTKNSLLAPMMMVILMSMGGLPPTSGFMPKWLILEELVKQNMMLIATMMAMLALLSLFFYLRLAYATSLTTPPTTQNSKFLWQFNEPNNQVMPTTIIFSTMLLPILPSILNLF
;
A
#
# COMPACT_ATOMS: atom_id res chain seq x y z
N GLY A 1 -1.60 -12.57 10.27
CA GLY A 1 -1.85 -13.55 9.19
C GLY A 1 -0.54 -13.98 8.58
N TRP A 2 -0.16 -13.40 7.44
CA TRP A 2 1.07 -13.72 6.69
C TRP A 2 2.34 -13.84 7.53
N MET A 3 2.59 -12.90 8.45
CA MET A 3 3.78 -12.93 9.32
C MET A 3 3.82 -14.13 10.27
N VAL A 4 2.67 -14.57 10.81
CA VAL A 4 2.61 -15.68 11.78
C VAL A 4 2.90 -17.01 11.10
N VAL A 5 2.39 -17.19 9.88
CA VAL A 5 2.52 -18.43 9.11
C VAL A 5 3.98 -18.75 8.76
N VAL A 6 4.81 -17.72 8.50
CA VAL A 6 6.21 -17.92 8.09
C VAL A 6 7.19 -17.87 9.26
N LEU A 7 6.74 -17.46 10.44
CA LEU A 7 7.59 -17.32 11.62
C LEU A 7 8.33 -18.62 11.98
N THR A 8 7.66 -19.76 11.78
CA THR A 8 8.21 -21.08 12.09
C THR A 8 9.17 -21.61 11.02
N TYR A 9 9.05 -21.14 9.78
CA TYR A 9 9.82 -21.68 8.65
C TYR A 9 11.03 -20.81 8.31
N PHE A 10 10.85 -19.50 8.23
CA PHE A 10 11.91 -18.58 7.84
C PHE A 10 11.73 -17.21 8.52
N PRO A 11 12.29 -17.01 9.73
CA PRO A 11 12.07 -15.79 10.52
C PRO A 11 12.63 -14.53 9.85
N LYS A 12 13.59 -14.67 8.93
CA LYS A 12 14.12 -13.56 8.12
C LYS A 12 13.07 -12.98 7.15
N LEU A 13 12.14 -13.79 6.64
CA LEU A 13 11.05 -13.30 5.78
C LEU A 13 9.96 -12.59 6.60
N THR A 14 9.78 -12.95 7.87
CA THR A 14 8.81 -12.26 8.73
C THR A 14 9.29 -10.86 9.08
N THR A 15 10.58 -10.67 9.34
CA THR A 15 11.16 -9.34 9.57
C THR A 15 11.03 -8.48 8.32
N LEU A 16 11.28 -9.02 7.13
CA LEU A 16 11.09 -8.31 5.86
C LEU A 16 9.63 -7.90 5.64
N ASN A 17 8.66 -8.79 5.90
CA ASN A 17 7.25 -8.45 5.77
C ASN A 17 6.84 -7.35 6.77
N LEU A 18 7.36 -7.41 8.00
CA LEU A 18 7.09 -6.41 9.02
C LEU A 18 7.65 -5.03 8.64
N THR A 19 8.89 -4.95 8.14
CA THR A 19 9.49 -3.66 7.73
C THR A 19 8.73 -3.03 6.56
N LEU A 20 8.37 -3.82 5.54
CA LEU A 20 7.56 -3.34 4.42
C LEU A 20 6.17 -2.90 4.87
N TYR A 21 5.52 -3.65 5.75
CA TYR A 21 4.21 -3.31 6.29
C TYR A 21 4.23 -1.99 7.07
N LEU A 22 5.24 -1.78 7.93
CA LEU A 22 5.42 -0.53 8.66
C LEU A 22 5.67 0.65 7.70
N MET A 23 6.49 0.47 6.67
CA MET A 23 6.74 1.51 5.66
C MET A 23 5.48 1.89 4.89
N MET A 24 4.72 0.91 4.38
CA MET A 24 3.49 1.17 3.63
C MET A 24 2.41 1.84 4.48
N THR A 25 2.23 1.38 5.73
CA THR A 25 1.25 1.98 6.64
C THR A 25 1.63 3.40 7.05
N ALA A 26 2.92 3.65 7.35
CA ALA A 26 3.41 4.99 7.64
C ALA A 26 3.16 5.95 6.46
N ALA A 27 3.48 5.54 5.23
CA ALA A 27 3.25 6.35 4.04
C ALA A 27 1.76 6.68 3.85
N MET A 28 0.87 5.71 4.06
CA MET A 28 -0.58 5.90 3.98
C MET A 28 -1.11 6.86 5.06
N PHE A 29 -0.68 6.70 6.30
CA PHE A 29 -1.08 7.60 7.39
C PHE A 29 -0.58 9.02 7.16
N LEU A 30 0.64 9.20 6.66
CA LEU A 30 1.16 10.52 6.28
C LEU A 30 0.29 11.19 5.21
N MET A 31 -0.17 10.45 4.20
CA MET A 31 -1.09 10.99 3.19
C MET A 31 -2.46 11.37 3.78
N LEU A 32 -3.04 10.53 4.65
CA LEU A 32 -4.33 10.81 5.28
C LEU A 32 -4.26 12.04 6.20
N LEU A 33 -3.16 12.19 6.94
CA LEU A 33 -2.91 13.35 7.79
C LEU A 33 -2.82 14.63 6.95
N ASN A 34 -2.08 14.59 5.85
CA ASN A 34 -1.91 15.74 4.95
C ASN A 34 -3.25 16.16 4.28
N LEU A 35 -4.13 15.19 4.03
CA LEU A 35 -5.47 15.45 3.48
C LEU A 35 -6.54 15.70 4.55
N SER A 36 -6.23 15.52 5.84
CA SER A 36 -7.18 15.58 6.97
C SER A 36 -8.43 14.70 6.77
N SER A 37 -8.29 13.56 6.10
CA SER A 37 -9.41 12.72 5.67
C SER A 37 -9.54 11.46 6.53
N THR A 38 -10.70 11.28 7.18
CA THR A 38 -11.03 10.09 7.98
C THR A 38 -12.07 9.20 7.30
N ASN A 39 -12.83 9.75 6.36
CA ASN A 39 -13.97 9.09 5.72
C ASN A 39 -13.74 8.97 4.21
N ILE A 40 -14.30 7.93 3.59
CA ILE A 40 -14.18 7.67 2.15
C ILE A 40 -14.61 8.89 1.33
N ASN A 41 -15.74 9.52 1.66
CA ASN A 41 -16.23 10.69 0.92
C ASN A 41 -15.30 11.91 1.02
N LYS A 42 -14.66 12.12 2.18
CA LYS A 42 -13.69 13.20 2.37
C LYS A 42 -12.40 12.94 1.59
N MET A 43 -11.96 11.68 1.55
CA MET A 43 -10.82 11.25 0.74
C MET A 43 -11.13 11.30 -0.76
N ALA A 44 -12.37 11.08 -1.16
CA ALA A 44 -12.80 11.17 -2.55
C ALA A 44 -12.83 12.64 -3.03
N ALA A 45 -13.30 13.57 -2.18
CA ALA A 45 -13.33 15.00 -2.50
C ALA A 45 -11.94 15.67 -2.52
N SER A 46 -10.89 15.01 -1.99
CA SER A 46 -9.56 15.60 -1.85
C SER A 46 -8.80 15.74 -3.17
N TRP A 47 -9.26 15.09 -4.24
CA TRP A 47 -8.70 15.27 -5.58
C TRP A 47 -8.69 16.74 -6.04
N THR A 48 -9.68 17.53 -5.59
CA THR A 48 -9.74 18.98 -5.88
C THR A 48 -8.79 19.83 -5.05
N LYS A 49 -8.39 19.35 -3.86
CA LYS A 49 -7.44 20.06 -2.98
C LYS A 49 -5.99 19.79 -3.38
N ASN A 50 -5.65 18.54 -3.70
CA ASN A 50 -4.30 18.16 -4.09
C ASN A 50 -4.35 17.04 -5.14
N SER A 51 -4.33 17.43 -6.41
CA SER A 51 -4.46 16.52 -7.56
C SER A 51 -3.29 15.54 -7.69
N LEU A 52 -2.10 15.91 -7.21
CA LEU A 52 -0.90 15.07 -7.29
C LEU A 52 -0.91 13.94 -6.25
N LEU A 53 -1.55 14.16 -5.10
CA LEU A 53 -1.60 13.19 -4.01
C LEU A 53 -2.58 12.04 -4.30
N ALA A 54 -3.65 12.29 -5.07
CA ALA A 54 -4.64 11.27 -5.43
C ALA A 54 -4.05 10.05 -6.20
N PRO A 55 -3.28 10.21 -7.29
CA PRO A 55 -2.66 9.08 -7.98
C PRO A 55 -1.60 8.39 -7.11
N MET A 56 -0.86 9.12 -6.28
CA MET A 56 0.12 8.50 -5.37
C MET A 56 -0.56 7.63 -4.30
N MET A 57 -1.70 8.09 -3.77
CA MET A 57 -2.51 7.33 -2.83
C MET A 57 -3.06 6.05 -3.46
N MET A 58 -3.47 6.11 -4.73
CA MET A 58 -3.85 4.91 -5.48
C MET A 58 -2.70 3.89 -5.54
N VAL A 59 -1.48 4.31 -5.89
CA VAL A 59 -0.34 3.38 -6.00
C VAL A 59 -0.01 2.73 -4.64
N ILE A 60 -0.13 3.47 -3.53
CA ILE A 60 0.06 2.88 -2.19
C ILE A 60 -1.06 1.90 -1.82
N LEU A 61 -2.32 2.20 -2.12
CA LEU A 61 -3.41 1.25 -1.89
C LEU A 61 -3.19 -0.05 -2.67
N MET A 62 -2.68 0.05 -3.91
CA MET A 62 -2.28 -1.11 -4.70
C MET A 62 -1.09 -1.87 -4.10
N SER A 63 -0.13 -1.17 -3.49
CA SER A 63 1.01 -1.82 -2.83
C SER A 63 0.58 -2.61 -1.59
N MET A 64 -0.35 -2.10 -0.78
CA MET A 64 -0.96 -2.87 0.31
C MET A 64 -1.73 -4.10 -0.19
N GLY A 65 -2.41 -3.95 -1.34
CA GLY A 65 -3.05 -5.06 -2.06
C GLY A 65 -2.05 -6.12 -2.53
N GLY A 66 -0.81 -5.74 -2.81
CA GLY A 66 0.26 -6.62 -3.27
C GLY A 66 0.10 -6.97 -4.75
N LEU A 67 -0.05 -5.97 -5.61
CA LEU A 67 -0.10 -6.15 -7.06
C LEU A 67 1.32 -6.26 -7.67
N PRO A 68 1.52 -7.07 -8.73
CA PRO A 68 2.81 -7.29 -9.38
C PRO A 68 3.20 -6.13 -10.31
N PRO A 69 3.43 -4.94 -9.74
CA PRO A 69 4.68 -4.19 -9.95
C PRO A 69 5.15 -3.45 -8.67
N THR A 70 4.45 -3.66 -7.55
CA THR A 70 4.63 -2.90 -6.30
C THR A 70 5.38 -3.70 -5.23
N SER A 71 6.09 -3.00 -4.34
CA SER A 71 6.89 -3.64 -3.28
C SER A 71 6.10 -4.59 -2.36
N GLY A 72 4.82 -4.34 -2.10
CA GLY A 72 4.00 -5.17 -1.22
C GLY A 72 3.65 -6.55 -1.80
N PHE A 73 3.93 -6.80 -3.09
CA PHE A 73 3.85 -8.13 -3.68
C PHE A 73 5.01 -9.03 -3.23
N MET A 74 6.22 -8.45 -3.09
CA MET A 74 7.44 -9.17 -2.72
C MET A 74 7.28 -10.09 -1.50
N PRO A 75 6.80 -9.63 -0.32
CA PRO A 75 6.70 -10.50 0.85
C PRO A 75 5.66 -11.59 0.66
N LYS A 76 4.52 -11.31 0.03
CA LYS A 76 3.46 -12.31 -0.19
C LYS A 76 3.95 -13.40 -1.13
N TRP A 77 4.66 -13.01 -2.20
CA TRP A 77 5.21 -13.95 -3.16
C TRP A 77 6.26 -14.87 -2.54
N LEU A 78 7.25 -14.32 -1.82
CA LEU A 78 8.29 -15.11 -1.16
C LEU A 78 7.72 -16.05 -0.08
N ILE A 79 6.70 -15.61 0.66
CA ILE A 79 6.01 -16.47 1.62
C ILE A 79 5.32 -17.66 0.93
N LEU A 80 4.65 -17.42 -0.20
CA LEU A 80 4.01 -18.50 -0.95
C LEU A 80 5.05 -19.48 -1.50
N GLU A 81 6.20 -19.00 -1.96
CA GLU A 81 7.30 -19.84 -2.41
C GLU A 81 7.81 -20.76 -1.29
N GLU A 82 8.06 -20.22 -0.09
CA GLU A 82 8.49 -21.03 1.06
C GLU A 82 7.43 -22.04 1.50
N LEU A 83 6.15 -21.69 1.47
CA LEU A 83 5.08 -22.64 1.80
C LEU A 83 4.97 -23.79 0.80
N VAL A 84 5.22 -23.53 -0.48
CA VAL A 84 5.24 -24.57 -1.51
C VAL A 84 6.46 -25.49 -1.33
N LYS A 85 7.64 -24.95 -0.97
CA LYS A 85 8.83 -25.75 -0.64
C LYS A 85 8.58 -26.72 0.52
N GLN A 86 7.74 -26.34 1.48
CA GLN A 86 7.36 -27.17 2.62
C GLN A 86 6.15 -28.10 2.35
N ASN A 87 5.75 -28.27 1.08
CA ASN A 87 4.59 -29.07 0.64
C ASN A 87 3.23 -28.61 1.19
N MET A 88 3.11 -27.39 1.71
CA MET A 88 1.87 -26.84 2.29
C MET A 88 1.00 -26.13 1.24
N MET A 89 0.77 -26.79 0.10
CA MET A 89 0.12 -26.16 -1.06
C MET A 89 -1.32 -25.70 -0.78
N LEU A 90 -2.08 -26.47 -0.01
CA LEU A 90 -3.47 -26.14 0.32
C LEU A 90 -3.59 -24.88 1.21
N ILE A 91 -2.64 -24.68 2.11
CA ILE A 91 -2.58 -23.47 2.94
C ILE A 91 -2.18 -22.26 2.08
N ALA A 92 -1.22 -22.44 1.19
CA ALA A 92 -0.76 -21.40 0.28
C ALA A 92 -1.89 -20.89 -0.64
N THR A 93 -2.70 -21.78 -1.23
CA THR A 93 -3.82 -21.39 -2.09
C THR A 93 -4.92 -20.67 -1.33
N MET A 94 -5.30 -21.16 -0.14
CA MET A 94 -6.29 -20.49 0.70
C MET A 94 -5.84 -19.08 1.10
N MET A 95 -4.58 -18.91 1.47
CA MET A 95 -4.00 -17.62 1.80
C MET A 95 -3.99 -16.66 0.61
N ALA A 96 -3.64 -17.14 -0.58
CA ALA A 96 -3.68 -16.36 -1.81
C ALA A 96 -5.10 -15.89 -2.16
N MET A 97 -6.10 -16.76 -2.04
CA MET A 97 -7.51 -16.42 -2.30
C MET A 97 -8.04 -15.40 -1.29
N LEU A 98 -7.69 -15.52 -0.01
CA LEU A 98 -8.07 -14.54 1.03
C LEU A 98 -7.41 -13.17 0.80
N ALA A 99 -6.20 -13.14 0.24
CA ALA A 99 -5.54 -11.87 -0.08
C ALA A 99 -6.29 -11.09 -1.18
N LEU A 100 -6.89 -11.78 -2.16
CA LEU A 100 -7.72 -11.13 -3.19
C LEU A 100 -8.94 -10.42 -2.59
N LEU A 101 -9.51 -10.96 -1.51
CA LEU A 101 -10.64 -10.32 -0.82
C LEU A 101 -10.22 -8.98 -0.20
N SER A 102 -9.02 -8.92 0.40
CA SER A 102 -8.47 -7.66 0.93
C SER A 102 -8.16 -6.66 -0.18
N LEU A 103 -7.70 -7.14 -1.34
CA LEU A 103 -7.40 -6.32 -2.51
C LEU A 103 -8.66 -5.64 -3.06
N PHE A 104 -9.81 -6.33 -3.06
CA PHE A 104 -11.08 -5.73 -3.50
C PHE A 104 -11.47 -4.47 -2.70
N PHE A 105 -11.22 -4.47 -1.38
CA PHE A 105 -11.47 -3.29 -0.56
C PHE A 105 -10.55 -2.12 -0.95
N TYR A 106 -9.26 -2.38 -1.16
CA TYR A 106 -8.31 -1.35 -1.58
C TYR A 106 -8.63 -0.80 -2.99
N LEU A 107 -9.06 -1.66 -3.92
CA LEU A 107 -9.53 -1.24 -5.25
C LEU A 107 -10.73 -0.30 -5.16
N ARG A 108 -11.71 -0.59 -4.29
CA ARG A 108 -12.88 0.27 -4.11
C ARG A 108 -12.47 1.65 -3.60
N LEU A 109 -11.52 1.71 -2.67
CA LEU A 109 -10.99 2.98 -2.16
C LEU A 109 -10.26 3.76 -3.26
N ALA A 110 -9.35 3.11 -3.99
CA ALA A 110 -8.66 3.72 -5.12
C ALA A 110 -9.63 4.25 -6.18
N TYR A 111 -10.68 3.50 -6.47
CA TYR A 111 -11.71 3.90 -7.42
C TYR A 111 -12.44 5.18 -7.00
N ALA A 112 -12.79 5.28 -5.72
CA ALA A 112 -13.46 6.46 -5.18
C ALA A 112 -12.57 7.72 -5.15
N THR A 113 -11.24 7.56 -5.07
CA THR A 113 -10.32 8.71 -4.86
C THR A 113 -9.66 9.25 -6.11
N SER A 114 -9.24 8.38 -7.03
CA SER A 114 -8.45 8.79 -8.19
C SER A 114 -9.16 8.56 -9.52
N LEU A 115 -9.88 7.45 -9.66
CA LEU A 115 -10.50 7.05 -10.93
C LEU A 115 -11.85 7.73 -11.17
N THR A 116 -12.53 8.16 -10.11
CA THR A 116 -13.80 8.89 -10.20
C THR A 116 -13.72 10.24 -9.52
N THR A 117 -14.56 11.16 -10.01
CA THR A 117 -14.56 12.56 -9.60
C THR A 117 -15.88 12.86 -8.88
N PRO A 118 -15.95 12.65 -7.55
CA PRO A 118 -17.19 12.86 -6.80
C PRO A 118 -17.54 14.36 -6.74
N PRO A 119 -18.82 14.70 -6.47
CA PRO A 119 -19.22 16.09 -6.30
C PRO A 119 -18.46 16.74 -5.14
N THR A 120 -17.90 17.93 -5.39
CA THR A 120 -17.15 18.69 -4.38
C THR A 120 -17.92 19.92 -3.90
N THR A 121 -17.67 20.33 -2.66
CA THR A 121 -18.33 21.49 -2.05
C THR A 121 -17.80 22.79 -2.62
N GLN A 122 -18.64 23.81 -2.76
CA GLN A 122 -18.27 25.12 -3.33
C GLN A 122 -17.08 25.81 -2.62
N ASN A 123 -16.86 25.52 -1.34
CA ASN A 123 -15.73 26.02 -0.55
C ASN A 123 -14.36 25.46 -0.99
N SER A 124 -14.30 24.40 -1.81
CA SER A 124 -13.04 23.85 -2.34
C SER A 124 -12.28 24.84 -3.22
N LYS A 125 -12.99 25.77 -3.88
CA LYS A 125 -12.38 26.77 -4.77
C LYS A 125 -11.46 27.75 -4.02
N PHE A 126 -11.77 28.03 -2.75
CA PHE A 126 -10.96 28.91 -1.91
C PHE A 126 -9.65 28.23 -1.48
N LEU A 127 -9.67 26.90 -1.30
CA LEU A 127 -8.49 26.12 -0.92
C LEU A 127 -7.40 26.09 -2.00
N TRP A 128 -7.72 26.37 -3.27
CA TRP A 128 -6.71 26.45 -4.33
C TRP A 128 -5.69 27.58 -4.11
N GLN A 129 -6.04 28.60 -3.33
CA GLN A 129 -5.16 29.74 -3.06
C GLN A 129 -4.18 29.48 -1.90
N PHE A 130 -4.46 28.49 -1.05
CA PHE A 130 -3.62 28.15 0.09
C PHE A 130 -2.74 26.93 -0.24
N ASN A 131 -1.44 27.17 -0.38
CA ASN A 131 -0.45 26.10 -0.46
C ASN A 131 -0.10 25.65 0.97
N GLU A 132 -0.64 24.51 1.38
CA GLU A 132 -0.23 23.86 2.63
C GLU A 132 1.21 23.35 2.51
N PRO A 133 2.08 23.56 3.52
CA PRO A 133 3.44 23.05 3.50
C PRO A 133 3.43 21.53 3.54
N ASN A 134 3.91 20.91 2.45
CA ASN A 134 3.97 19.47 2.36
C ASN A 134 5.12 18.91 3.20
N ASN A 135 4.87 17.87 3.98
CA ASN A 135 5.92 17.22 4.76
C ASN A 135 6.95 16.57 3.82
N GLN A 136 8.22 16.99 3.91
CA GLN A 136 9.32 16.51 3.05
C GLN A 136 9.57 15.00 3.19
N VAL A 137 9.16 14.40 4.31
CA VAL A 137 9.27 12.95 4.56
C VAL A 137 8.26 12.14 3.75
N MET A 138 7.13 12.74 3.34
CA MET A 138 6.09 12.03 2.60
C MET A 138 6.61 11.43 1.28
N PRO A 139 7.20 12.17 0.33
CA PRO A 139 7.64 11.61 -0.95
C PRO A 139 8.68 10.48 -0.81
N THR A 140 9.58 10.56 0.17
CA THR A 140 10.59 9.50 0.38
C THR A 140 9.93 8.20 0.80
N THR A 141 8.99 8.25 1.75
CA THR A 141 8.23 7.06 2.18
C THR A 141 7.40 6.46 1.06
N ILE A 142 6.83 7.27 0.16
CA ILE A 142 6.07 6.81 -1.01
C ILE A 142 6.97 6.00 -1.95
N ILE A 143 8.14 6.53 -2.30
CA ILE A 143 9.05 5.88 -3.25
C ILE A 143 9.52 4.53 -2.69
N PHE A 144 9.97 4.49 -1.43
CA PHE A 144 10.35 3.24 -0.79
C PHE A 144 9.18 2.25 -0.71
N SER A 145 7.96 2.72 -0.44
CA SER A 145 6.79 1.82 -0.36
C SER A 145 6.36 1.25 -1.72
N THR A 146 6.80 1.78 -2.86
CA THR A 146 6.28 1.38 -4.17
C THR A 146 7.33 0.73 -5.07
N MET A 147 8.56 1.26 -5.11
CA MET A 147 9.57 0.92 -6.13
C MET A 147 10.69 -0.03 -5.65
N LEU A 148 10.50 -0.79 -4.57
CA LEU A 148 11.54 -1.71 -4.06
C LEU A 148 11.66 -3.05 -4.80
N LEU A 149 10.70 -3.40 -5.67
CA LEU A 149 10.67 -4.70 -6.35
C LEU A 149 11.92 -5.03 -7.20
N PRO A 150 12.54 -4.12 -7.98
CA PRO A 150 13.78 -4.44 -8.73
C PRO A 150 14.99 -4.75 -7.83
N ILE A 151 14.97 -4.32 -6.56
CA ILE A 151 16.07 -4.51 -5.60
C ILE A 151 15.95 -5.85 -4.86
N LEU A 152 14.86 -6.59 -5.10
CA LEU A 152 14.56 -7.91 -4.54
C LEU A 152 15.73 -8.91 -4.54
N PRO A 153 16.49 -9.12 -5.64
CA PRO A 153 17.62 -10.06 -5.62
C PRO A 153 18.73 -9.66 -4.65
N SER A 154 19.01 -8.36 -4.49
CA SER A 154 20.01 -7.90 -3.52
C SER A 154 19.55 -8.09 -2.07
N ILE A 155 18.23 -7.95 -1.83
CA ILE A 155 17.63 -8.17 -0.52
C ILE A 155 17.67 -9.66 -0.16
N LEU A 156 17.42 -10.54 -1.13
CA LEU A 156 17.53 -11.98 -0.92
C LEU A 156 18.96 -12.42 -0.58
N ASN A 157 19.97 -11.83 -1.23
CA ASN A 157 21.38 -12.13 -0.93
C ASN A 157 21.84 -11.70 0.47
N LEU A 158 21.11 -10.80 1.13
CA LEU A 158 21.40 -10.39 2.51
C LEU A 158 20.90 -11.41 3.56
N PHE A 159 20.10 -12.39 3.14
CA PHE A 159 19.52 -13.43 3.99
C PHE A 159 20.17 -14.78 3.76
#